data_AF-A0A3D1J4B4-F1
#
_entry.id   AF-A0A3D1J4B4-F1
#
_cell.length_a   1.000
_cell.length_b   1.000
_cell.length_c   1.000
_cell.angle_alpha   90.00
_cell.angle_beta   90.00
_cell.angle_gamma   90.00
#
_symmetry.space_group_name_H-M   'P 1'
#
loop_
_entity.id
_entity.type
_entity.pdbx_description
1 polymer ?
#
loop_
_entity_poly.entity_id
_entity_poly.type
_entity_poly.pdbx_seq_one_letter_code
_entity_poly.pdbx_strand_id
1 'polypeptide(L)'
;MNHPVIPISVQGATKQRKREAPKGRRVDPAALAEVQALLGTVSRQADLLIEHLHKIQDRYGSLSAAHLAALAQEMRLAQTEVYEVASFYHHFDIVKEGEDAPAALTVRVCDGLSCEMAGARDLLQRLPQILGKDVRVIAAPCIGRCEQAPAAVVGQHPVPHASVETISAKVAAKEIVHVPDGFIDYAAYRAEGGYALLKECSSGARDVESVIKTMEDSGLRGLGGAGFPAGRKWRIVRAETGPRLMAVNIDEGEPGTFKDRVYLERDPHRFLEGMLIAAWAVGIETIYIYLRDEYHGCRTMLEAELDKLRSAPPIAGMPEIILRRGAGAYICGEESAMIESIEGKRGMPRLRPPYVAQVGLFGRPTLEHNFETLYWVRVLLEKSGAWFTSQGRNGRKGLRSFSVSGRVQQPGVKLAPAGITIQELIDEYCGGMLDGHSFYAYLPGGASGGILPASMNAIPLDFDTLQPYGCFIGSAAVIVLSDRDTAVDAARNMMQFFKHESCGQCTPCRVGTAKAAALIEQPKWDLALLADLSTVMRDASICGLGQAAPNPVDCVVKYFPHELA
;
A
#
# COMPACT_ATOMS: atom_id res chain seq x y z
N MET A 1 11.76 -66.88 -6.78
CA MET A 1 13.16 -66.49 -6.52
C MET A 1 13.20 -65.82 -5.17
N ASN A 2 13.80 -66.47 -4.18
CA ASN A 2 14.04 -65.95 -2.84
C ASN A 2 15.02 -64.78 -2.93
N HIS A 3 14.56 -63.55 -2.75
CA HIS A 3 15.48 -62.45 -2.49
C HIS A 3 15.92 -62.54 -1.02
N PRO A 4 17.24 -62.59 -0.75
CA PRO A 4 17.75 -62.66 0.61
C PRO A 4 17.46 -61.33 1.32
N VAL A 5 16.76 -61.40 2.45
CA VAL A 5 16.61 -60.29 3.39
C VAL A 5 18.01 -59.99 3.94
N ILE A 6 18.53 -58.81 3.63
CA ILE A 6 19.80 -58.33 4.19
C ILE A 6 19.53 -57.91 5.64
N PRO A 7 20.11 -58.57 6.65
CA PRO A 7 19.94 -58.14 8.03
C PRO A 7 20.74 -56.85 8.24
N ILE A 8 20.05 -55.78 8.65
CA ILE A 8 20.72 -54.56 9.11
C ILE A 8 21.40 -54.91 10.43
N SER A 9 22.72 -55.08 10.42
CA SER A 9 23.51 -55.21 11.63
C SER A 9 23.39 -53.91 12.42
N VAL A 10 22.85 -53.96 13.64
CA VAL A 10 22.93 -52.85 14.60
C VAL A 10 24.36 -52.83 15.13
N GLN A 11 25.27 -52.22 14.36
CA GLN A 11 26.59 -51.88 14.87
C GLN A 11 26.42 -50.81 15.95
N GLY A 12 27.11 -51.04 17.07
CA GLY A 12 26.87 -50.40 18.36
C GLY A 12 26.87 -48.87 18.35
N ALA A 13 26.23 -48.34 19.40
CA ALA A 13 26.19 -46.95 19.83
C ALA A 13 26.89 -45.99 18.88
N THR A 14 26.14 -45.44 17.93
CA THR A 14 26.55 -44.25 17.17
C THR A 14 27.03 -43.25 18.20
N LYS A 15 28.34 -42.95 18.17
CA LYS A 15 28.90 -41.80 18.90
C LYS A 15 27.94 -40.65 18.65
N GLN A 16 27.24 -40.19 19.70
CA GLN A 16 26.54 -38.92 19.65
C GLN A 16 27.59 -37.93 19.16
N ARG A 17 27.48 -37.50 17.89
CA ARG A 17 28.23 -36.34 17.42
C ARG A 17 27.83 -35.25 18.40
N LYS A 18 28.78 -34.84 19.26
CA LYS A 18 28.66 -33.58 19.98
C LYS A 18 28.20 -32.57 18.94
N ARG A 19 27.11 -31.83 19.21
CA ARG A 19 26.71 -30.68 18.40
C ARG A 19 27.91 -29.73 18.35
N GLU A 20 28.72 -29.84 17.31
CA GLU A 20 29.84 -28.95 17.04
C GLU A 20 29.26 -27.61 16.59
N ALA A 21 29.22 -26.66 17.52
CA ALA A 21 28.76 -25.28 17.36
C ALA A 21 27.32 -25.10 16.82
N PRO A 22 26.62 -24.01 17.16
CA PRO A 22 25.39 -23.67 16.46
C PRO A 22 25.69 -23.48 14.97
N LYS A 23 24.90 -24.11 14.10
CA LYS A 23 24.91 -23.83 12.66
C LYS A 23 24.32 -22.42 12.47
N GLY A 24 25.13 -21.46 12.03
CA GLY A 24 24.74 -20.07 11.82
C GLY A 24 25.92 -19.12 12.01
N ARG A 25 25.77 -17.84 11.63
CA ARG A 25 26.80 -16.83 11.92
C ARG A 25 26.99 -16.73 13.43
N ARG A 26 28.24 -16.66 13.89
CA ARG A 26 28.52 -16.33 15.30
C ARG A 26 28.04 -14.90 15.55
N VAL A 27 27.23 -14.72 16.58
CA VAL A 27 26.75 -13.40 16.97
C VAL A 27 27.90 -12.63 17.62
N ASP A 28 28.17 -11.44 17.12
CA ASP A 28 29.11 -10.50 17.72
C ASP A 28 28.53 -9.98 19.05
N PRO A 29 29.24 -10.16 20.18
CA PRO A 29 28.80 -9.64 21.48
C PRO A 29 28.54 -8.13 21.49
N ALA A 30 29.28 -7.33 20.71
CA ALA A 30 29.07 -5.89 20.62
C ALA A 30 27.74 -5.56 19.93
N ALA A 31 27.49 -6.14 18.76
CA ALA A 31 26.24 -5.97 18.03
C ALA A 31 25.02 -6.46 18.85
N LEU A 32 25.19 -7.52 19.64
CA LEU A 32 24.15 -7.99 20.56
C LEU A 32 23.83 -6.96 21.64
N ALA A 33 24.86 -6.41 22.31
CA ALA A 33 24.67 -5.39 23.33
C ALA A 33 24.01 -4.12 22.75
N GLU A 34 24.41 -3.73 21.54
CA GLU A 34 23.80 -2.63 20.79
C GLU A 34 22.31 -2.85 20.49
N VAL A 35 21.94 -4.04 20.00
CA VAL A 35 20.53 -4.39 19.75
C VAL A 35 19.76 -4.43 21.06
N GLN A 36 20.29 -5.06 22.12
CA GLN A 36 19.63 -5.12 23.42
C GLN A 36 19.38 -3.74 24.03
N ALA A 37 20.38 -2.85 23.95
CA ALA A 37 20.25 -1.47 24.40
C ALA A 37 19.19 -0.70 23.58
N LEU A 38 19.17 -0.89 22.25
CA LEU A 38 18.21 -0.24 21.37
C LEU A 38 16.77 -0.73 21.58
N LEU A 39 16.57 -2.03 21.82
CA LEU A 39 15.24 -2.59 22.06
C LEU A 39 14.72 -2.29 23.47
N GLY A 40 15.62 -2.11 24.44
CA GLY A 40 15.29 -1.73 25.82
C GLY A 40 14.31 -2.72 26.44
N THR A 41 13.14 -2.23 26.87
CA THR A 41 12.06 -3.02 27.50
C THR A 41 10.97 -3.47 26.54
N VAL A 42 11.05 -3.13 25.25
CA VAL A 42 10.00 -3.46 24.27
C VAL A 42 9.87 -4.97 24.09
N SER A 43 8.65 -5.47 23.88
CA SER A 43 8.39 -6.91 23.70
C SER A 43 9.24 -7.52 22.57
N ARG A 44 9.65 -8.78 22.77
CA ARG A 44 10.38 -9.61 21.78
C ARG A 44 9.46 -10.60 21.06
N GLN A 45 8.15 -10.38 21.08
CA GLN A 45 7.22 -11.19 20.29
C GLN A 45 7.58 -11.13 18.80
N ALA A 46 7.38 -12.26 18.11
CA ALA A 46 7.81 -12.42 16.72
C ALA A 46 7.15 -11.41 15.77
N ASP A 47 5.92 -11.00 16.06
CA ASP A 47 5.17 -10.03 15.26
C ASP A 47 5.77 -8.63 15.28
N LEU A 48 6.68 -8.33 16.21
CA LEU A 48 7.39 -7.05 16.27
C LEU A 48 8.71 -7.08 15.48
N LEU A 49 9.00 -8.14 14.71
CA LEU A 49 10.25 -8.25 13.96
C LEU A 49 10.49 -7.04 13.05
N ILE A 50 9.49 -6.65 12.26
CA ILE A 50 9.61 -5.50 11.34
C ILE A 50 9.81 -4.18 12.10
N GLU A 51 9.13 -4.00 13.22
CA GLU A 51 9.31 -2.82 14.09
C GLU A 51 10.74 -2.74 14.65
N HIS A 52 11.32 -3.88 15.03
CA HIS A 52 12.70 -3.95 15.51
C HIS A 52 13.72 -3.75 14.38
N LEU A 53 13.43 -4.21 13.17
CA LEU A 53 14.23 -3.91 11.98
C LEU A 53 14.21 -2.39 11.69
N HIS A 54 13.05 -1.72 11.78
CA HIS A 54 12.97 -0.27 11.67
C HIS A 54 13.82 0.45 12.71
N LYS A 55 13.80 0.02 13.98
CA LYS A 55 14.66 0.63 15.00
C LYS A 55 16.14 0.56 14.65
N ILE A 56 16.61 -0.59 14.16
CA ILE A 56 18.00 -0.77 13.76
C ILE A 56 18.31 0.12 12.55
N GLN A 57 17.47 0.09 11.51
CA GLN A 57 17.59 0.93 10.32
C GLN A 57 17.65 2.42 10.68
N ASP A 58 16.71 2.92 11.49
CA ASP A 58 16.64 4.33 11.86
C ASP A 58 17.84 4.76 12.72
N ARG A 59 18.37 3.86 13.57
CA ARG A 59 19.50 4.15 14.48
C ARG A 59 20.86 4.08 13.80
N TYR A 60 21.05 3.16 12.86
CA TYR A 60 22.35 2.85 12.27
C TYR A 60 22.42 3.16 10.76
N GLY A 61 21.31 3.57 10.14
CA GLY A 61 21.21 3.90 8.71
C GLY A 61 21.23 2.69 7.78
N SER A 62 21.30 1.46 8.33
CA SER A 62 21.27 0.19 7.59
C SER A 62 21.08 -0.99 8.54
N LEU A 63 20.85 -2.17 7.98
CA LEU A 63 20.80 -3.45 8.67
C LEU A 63 22.06 -4.25 8.35
N SER A 64 23.07 -4.14 9.21
CA SER A 64 24.29 -4.92 9.04
C SER A 64 24.05 -6.41 9.29
N ALA A 65 24.86 -7.27 8.64
CA ALA A 65 24.87 -8.70 8.89
C ALA A 65 25.03 -9.06 10.39
N ALA A 66 25.80 -8.27 11.14
CA ALA A 66 26.01 -8.46 12.58
C ALA A 66 24.75 -8.10 13.39
N HIS A 67 24.09 -6.97 13.08
CA HIS A 67 22.84 -6.56 13.73
C HIS A 67 21.69 -7.53 13.45
N LEU A 68 21.57 -8.04 12.21
CA LEU A 68 20.55 -9.05 11.88
C LEU A 68 20.78 -10.36 12.65
N ALA A 69 22.03 -10.81 12.77
CA ALA A 69 22.37 -12.00 13.56
C ALA A 69 22.09 -11.80 15.06
N ALA A 70 22.41 -10.62 15.59
CA ALA A 70 22.11 -10.23 16.96
C ALA A 70 20.60 -10.18 17.24
N LEU A 71 19.83 -9.56 16.34
CA LEU A 71 18.37 -9.48 16.45
C LEU A 71 17.73 -10.88 16.44
N ALA A 72 18.18 -11.76 15.54
CA ALA A 72 17.70 -13.14 15.50
C ALA A 72 17.94 -13.87 16.83
N GLN A 73 19.11 -13.70 17.43
CA GLN A 73 19.40 -14.29 18.74
C GLN A 73 18.54 -13.69 19.86
N GLU A 74 18.40 -12.36 19.90
CA GLU A 74 17.62 -11.64 20.91
C GLU A 74 16.13 -12.02 20.87
N MET A 75 15.56 -12.15 19.67
CA MET A 75 14.17 -12.54 19.46
C MET A 75 13.95 -14.07 19.47
N ARG A 76 15.03 -14.86 19.52
CA ARG A 76 15.00 -16.33 19.41
C ARG A 76 14.37 -16.83 18.10
N LEU A 77 14.62 -16.12 17.01
CA LEU A 77 14.21 -16.47 15.65
C LEU A 77 15.39 -17.07 14.87
N ALA A 78 15.11 -17.76 13.76
CA ALA A 78 16.17 -18.22 12.88
C ALA A 78 16.83 -17.01 12.17
N GLN A 79 18.16 -17.00 12.02
CA GLN A 79 18.85 -15.96 11.25
C GLN A 79 18.33 -15.86 9.80
N THR A 80 17.96 -16.99 9.21
CA THR A 80 17.35 -17.05 7.87
C THR A 80 15.98 -16.39 7.84
N GLU A 81 15.16 -16.59 8.87
CA GLU A 81 13.83 -15.98 8.97
C GLU A 81 13.94 -14.45 9.06
N VAL A 82 14.81 -13.94 9.94
CA VAL A 82 15.06 -12.50 10.07
C VAL A 82 15.58 -11.91 8.76
N TYR A 83 16.52 -12.59 8.08
CA TYR A 83 17.06 -12.12 6.81
C TYR A 83 16.02 -12.16 5.68
N GLU A 84 15.21 -13.22 5.59
CA GLU A 84 14.15 -13.35 4.60
C GLU A 84 13.08 -12.27 4.75
N VAL A 85 12.73 -11.91 5.99
CA VAL A 85 11.83 -10.78 6.27
C VAL A 85 12.50 -9.47 5.87
N ALA A 86 13.72 -9.20 6.37
CA ALA A 86 14.42 -7.95 6.06
C ALA A 86 14.60 -7.73 4.54
N SER A 87 14.97 -8.78 3.80
CA SER A 87 15.27 -8.70 2.35
C SER A 87 14.04 -8.62 1.46
N PHE A 88 12.85 -8.88 2.01
CA PHE A 88 11.59 -8.77 1.27
C PHE A 88 11.15 -7.31 1.08
N TYR A 89 11.49 -6.43 2.01
CA TYR A 89 11.00 -5.05 2.05
C TYR A 89 12.02 -4.06 1.48
N HIS A 90 11.60 -3.19 0.55
CA HIS A 90 12.51 -2.34 -0.23
C HIS A 90 13.21 -1.25 0.58
N HIS A 91 12.64 -0.84 1.72
CA HIS A 91 13.21 0.23 2.53
C HIS A 91 14.23 -0.25 3.57
N PHE A 92 14.47 -1.56 3.62
CA PHE A 92 15.53 -2.11 4.45
C PHE A 92 16.83 -2.24 3.67
N ASP A 93 17.73 -1.29 3.92
CA ASP A 93 19.11 -1.35 3.42
C ASP A 93 19.91 -2.42 4.16
N ILE A 94 20.07 -3.60 3.56
CA ILE A 94 20.88 -4.69 4.12
C ILE A 94 22.33 -4.55 3.66
N VAL A 95 23.26 -4.57 4.62
CA VAL A 95 24.71 -4.52 4.37
C VAL A 95 25.33 -5.87 4.74
N LYS A 96 25.86 -6.58 3.75
CA LYS A 96 26.53 -7.87 3.97
C LYS A 96 27.95 -7.67 4.49
N GLU A 97 28.58 -8.75 4.94
CA GLU A 97 29.96 -8.73 5.43
C GLU A 97 30.92 -8.22 4.35
N GLY A 98 31.68 -7.18 4.68
CA GLY A 98 32.65 -6.57 3.77
C GLY A 98 32.05 -5.62 2.72
N GLU A 99 30.74 -5.37 2.75
CA GLU A 99 30.11 -4.31 1.95
C GLU A 99 30.16 -2.97 2.70
N ASP A 100 30.32 -1.87 1.95
CA ASP A 100 30.24 -0.52 2.49
C ASP A 100 28.79 -0.16 2.83
N ALA A 101 28.62 0.60 3.91
CA ALA A 101 27.32 1.16 4.26
C ALA A 101 26.83 2.14 3.17
N PRO A 102 25.50 2.27 2.96
CA PRO A 102 24.97 3.28 2.06
C PRO A 102 25.34 4.70 2.53
N ALA A 103 25.29 5.64 1.60
CA ALA A 103 25.49 7.05 1.92
C ALA A 103 24.49 7.51 3.01
N ALA A 104 24.95 8.38 3.91
CA ALA A 104 24.18 8.82 5.07
C ALA A 104 22.86 9.53 4.70
N LEU A 105 22.79 10.13 3.51
CA LEU A 105 21.58 10.71 2.95
C LEU A 105 21.17 9.99 1.67
N THR A 106 19.89 9.64 1.58
CA THR A 106 19.29 9.08 0.37
C THR A 106 18.24 10.04 -0.18
N VAL A 107 18.31 10.31 -1.48
CA VAL A 107 17.28 10.99 -2.26
C VAL A 107 16.55 9.94 -3.10
N ARG A 108 15.24 9.84 -2.91
CA ARG A 108 14.35 8.94 -3.65
C ARG A 108 13.58 9.75 -4.67
N VAL A 109 13.72 9.45 -5.95
CA VAL A 109 12.92 10.07 -7.01
C VAL A 109 11.86 9.07 -7.46
N CYS A 110 10.59 9.49 -7.44
CA CYS A 110 9.48 8.66 -7.87
C CYS A 110 9.59 8.36 -9.37
N ASP A 111 9.55 7.08 -9.75
CA ASP A 111 9.61 6.62 -11.14
C ASP A 111 8.24 6.20 -11.70
N GLY A 112 7.16 6.33 -10.92
CA GLY A 112 5.81 6.03 -11.37
C GLY A 112 5.35 6.93 -12.52
N LEU A 113 4.42 6.43 -13.33
CA LEU A 113 3.98 7.03 -14.60
C LEU A 113 3.78 8.57 -14.57
N SER A 114 3.01 9.11 -13.61
CA SER A 114 2.79 10.56 -13.53
C SER A 114 4.09 11.36 -13.32
N CYS A 115 5.04 10.82 -12.54
CA CYS A 115 6.34 11.44 -12.31
C CYS A 115 7.26 11.28 -13.51
N GLU A 116 7.24 10.12 -14.18
CA GLU A 116 7.98 9.89 -15.42
C GLU A 116 7.54 10.88 -16.52
N MET A 117 6.22 11.00 -16.75
CA MET A 117 5.63 11.98 -17.68
C MET A 117 6.04 13.42 -17.35
N ALA A 118 6.27 13.72 -16.07
CA ALA A 118 6.66 15.04 -15.59
C ALA A 118 8.19 15.25 -15.52
N GLY A 119 9.00 14.30 -16.01
CA GLY A 119 10.45 14.46 -16.17
C GLY A 119 11.32 13.78 -15.12
N ALA A 120 10.78 12.84 -14.33
CA ALA A 120 11.55 12.16 -13.27
C ALA A 120 12.81 11.42 -13.78
N ARG A 121 12.82 10.94 -15.03
CA ARG A 121 14.00 10.32 -15.65
C ARG A 121 15.18 11.29 -15.76
N ASP A 122 14.93 12.57 -16.07
CA ASP A 122 15.97 13.60 -16.12
C ASP A 122 16.59 13.84 -14.73
N LEU A 123 15.74 13.88 -13.70
CA LEU A 123 16.18 14.02 -12.31
C LEU A 123 17.09 12.85 -11.90
N LEU A 124 16.65 11.61 -12.15
CA LEU A 124 17.42 10.40 -11.86
C LEU A 124 18.77 10.38 -12.60
N GLN A 125 18.81 10.91 -13.82
CA GLN A 125 20.04 10.97 -14.61
C GLN A 125 21.02 12.03 -14.10
N ARG A 126 20.55 13.20 -13.66
CA ARG A 126 21.38 14.39 -13.36
C ARG A 126 21.76 14.56 -11.89
N LEU A 127 20.90 14.14 -10.96
CA LEU A 127 21.15 14.32 -9.53
C LEU A 127 22.42 13.61 -9.02
N PRO A 128 22.77 12.38 -9.46
CA PRO A 128 23.98 11.71 -8.97
C PRO A 128 25.28 12.50 -9.21
N GLN A 129 25.39 13.18 -10.36
CA GLN A 129 26.59 13.97 -10.69
C GLN A 129 26.61 15.31 -9.94
N ILE A 130 25.44 15.84 -9.58
CA ILE A 130 25.29 17.14 -8.93
C ILE A 130 25.46 17.04 -7.42
N LEU A 131 24.84 16.03 -6.80
CA LEU A 131 24.85 15.85 -5.34
C LEU A 131 26.14 15.17 -4.83
N GLY A 132 26.90 14.54 -5.72
CA GLY A 132 28.16 13.88 -5.38
C GLY A 132 27.98 12.53 -4.68
N LYS A 133 29.09 11.96 -4.20
CA LYS A 133 29.14 10.59 -3.66
C LYS A 133 28.56 10.45 -2.25
N ASP A 134 28.44 11.55 -1.52
CA ASP A 134 27.94 11.57 -0.13
C ASP A 134 26.41 11.48 -0.05
N VAL A 135 25.73 11.53 -1.21
CA VAL A 135 24.28 11.41 -1.31
C VAL A 135 23.93 10.30 -2.30
N ARG A 136 23.20 9.30 -1.82
CA ARG A 136 22.71 8.21 -2.66
C ARG A 136 21.41 8.66 -3.34
N VAL A 137 21.36 8.61 -4.66
CA VAL A 137 20.13 8.87 -5.43
C VAL A 137 19.60 7.54 -5.96
N ILE A 138 18.33 7.23 -5.67
CA ILE A 138 17.67 6.01 -6.16
C ILE A 138 16.31 6.33 -6.77
N ALA A 139 15.90 5.50 -7.72
CA ALA A 139 14.51 5.40 -8.12
C ALA A 139 13.69 4.79 -6.99
N ALA A 140 12.49 5.28 -6.79
CA ALA A 140 11.51 4.70 -5.89
C ALA A 140 10.19 4.50 -6.67
N PRO A 141 9.46 3.40 -6.40
CA PRO A 141 8.07 3.25 -6.84
C PRO A 141 7.18 4.42 -6.39
N CYS A 142 5.88 4.35 -6.69
CA CYS A 142 4.93 5.42 -6.36
C CYS A 142 4.99 5.84 -4.88
N ILE A 143 5.38 7.08 -4.58
CA ILE A 143 5.43 7.65 -3.22
C ILE A 143 4.11 8.33 -2.77
N GLY A 144 3.00 8.10 -3.49
CA GLY A 144 1.67 8.61 -3.12
C GLY A 144 1.49 10.12 -3.29
N ARG A 145 2.20 10.73 -4.24
CA ARG A 145 2.20 12.19 -4.52
C ARG A 145 2.09 12.50 -6.01
N CYS A 146 1.27 11.72 -6.73
CA CYS A 146 1.15 11.83 -8.19
C CYS A 146 0.56 13.17 -8.65
N GLU A 147 -0.19 13.87 -7.81
CA GLU A 147 -0.67 15.23 -8.09
C GLU A 147 0.41 16.30 -7.95
N GLN A 148 1.53 15.97 -7.31
CA GLN A 148 2.70 16.83 -7.10
C GLN A 148 3.84 16.48 -8.07
N ALA A 149 3.55 15.75 -9.15
CA ALA A 149 4.56 15.23 -10.06
C ALA A 149 5.39 16.35 -10.76
N PRO A 150 6.69 16.11 -11.05
CA PRO A 150 7.47 14.97 -10.57
C PRO A 150 7.73 15.11 -9.07
N ALA A 151 7.71 14.02 -8.32
CA ALA A 151 7.86 14.04 -6.86
C ALA A 151 9.12 13.29 -6.42
N ALA A 152 9.78 13.80 -5.38
CA ALA A 152 10.95 13.17 -4.76
C ALA A 152 10.88 13.23 -3.24
N VAL A 153 11.78 12.53 -2.55
CA VAL A 153 11.95 12.58 -1.10
C VAL A 153 13.43 12.72 -0.77
N VAL A 154 13.80 13.72 0.02
CA VAL A 154 15.16 13.91 0.57
C VAL A 154 15.15 13.42 2.00
N GLY A 155 15.79 12.27 2.27
CA GLY A 155 15.63 11.58 3.55
C GLY A 155 14.18 11.14 3.74
N GLN A 156 13.45 11.86 4.58
CA GLN A 156 12.01 11.70 4.85
C GLN A 156 11.19 12.96 4.47
N HIS A 157 11.82 13.96 3.84
CA HIS A 157 11.17 15.21 3.45
C HIS A 157 10.67 15.12 2.00
N PRO A 158 9.35 15.15 1.75
CA PRO A 158 8.83 15.15 0.39
C PRO A 158 9.11 16.48 -0.31
N VAL A 159 9.49 16.40 -1.59
CA VAL A 159 9.73 17.55 -2.47
C VAL A 159 8.68 17.51 -3.58
N PRO A 160 7.58 18.27 -3.47
CA PRO A 160 6.61 18.41 -4.55
C PRO A 160 7.20 19.18 -5.73
N HIS A 161 6.75 18.89 -6.94
CA HIS A 161 7.21 19.53 -8.19
C HIS A 161 8.74 19.61 -8.25
N ALA A 162 9.36 18.46 -7.99
CA ALA A 162 10.78 18.33 -7.77
C ALA A 162 11.59 18.78 -8.97
N SER A 163 12.65 19.53 -8.69
CA SER A 163 13.66 19.96 -9.66
C SER A 163 15.03 19.67 -9.08
N VAL A 164 16.06 19.75 -9.92
CA VAL A 164 17.44 19.65 -9.45
C VAL A 164 17.72 20.70 -8.39
N GLU A 165 17.21 21.92 -8.59
CA GLU A 165 17.42 23.07 -7.73
C GLU A 165 16.74 22.88 -6.38
N THR A 166 15.45 22.48 -6.37
CA THR A 166 14.70 22.30 -5.12
C THR A 166 15.23 21.12 -4.30
N ILE A 167 15.61 20.02 -4.93
CA ILE A 167 16.25 18.88 -4.26
C ILE A 167 17.61 19.29 -3.68
N SER A 168 18.47 19.94 -4.49
CA SER A 168 19.81 20.33 -4.05
C SER A 168 19.74 21.33 -2.89
N ALA A 169 18.78 22.26 -2.91
CA ALA A 169 18.55 23.18 -1.81
C ALA A 169 18.20 22.46 -0.49
N LYS A 170 17.29 21.48 -0.54
CA LYS A 170 16.90 20.67 0.64
C LYS A 170 18.06 19.84 1.18
N VAL A 171 18.84 19.23 0.28
CA VAL A 171 20.07 18.48 0.63
C VAL A 171 21.07 19.40 1.32
N ALA A 172 21.35 20.58 0.74
CA ALA A 172 22.30 21.54 1.29
C ALA A 172 21.86 22.09 2.66
N ALA A 173 20.56 22.34 2.82
CA ALA A 173 19.96 22.78 4.08
C ALA A 173 19.81 21.67 5.12
N LYS A 174 20.04 20.40 4.75
CA LYS A 174 19.80 19.20 5.59
C LYS A 174 18.35 19.13 6.10
N GLU A 175 17.41 19.61 5.29
CA GLU A 175 15.98 19.54 5.58
C GLU A 175 15.46 18.15 5.19
N ILE A 176 15.67 17.18 6.08
CA ILE A 176 15.43 15.75 5.81
C ILE A 176 14.18 15.18 6.50
N VAL A 177 13.48 15.99 7.31
CA VAL A 177 12.23 15.61 7.99
C VAL A 177 11.14 16.61 7.63
N HIS A 178 9.91 16.12 7.51
CA HIS A 178 8.72 16.94 7.31
C HIS A 178 7.58 16.36 8.13
N VAL A 179 6.86 17.23 8.84
CA VAL A 179 5.59 16.89 9.49
C VAL A 179 4.52 17.78 8.84
N PRO A 180 3.39 17.20 8.37
CA PRO A 180 2.29 17.96 7.79
C PRO A 180 1.77 19.01 8.78
N ASP A 181 1.46 20.20 8.28
CA ASP A 181 0.82 21.27 9.01
C ASP A 181 -0.62 21.50 8.53
N GLY A 182 -1.39 22.29 9.29
CA GLY A 182 -2.76 22.68 8.90
C GLY A 182 -3.82 21.58 8.97
N PHE A 183 -3.51 20.40 9.51
CA PHE A 183 -4.50 19.35 9.76
C PHE A 183 -5.39 19.69 10.97
N ILE A 184 -6.60 19.12 11.00
CA ILE A 184 -7.51 19.22 12.14
C ILE A 184 -7.04 18.25 13.22
N ASP A 185 -6.39 18.78 14.25
CA ASP A 185 -5.88 18.00 15.37
C ASP A 185 -6.99 17.53 16.34
N TYR A 186 -6.63 16.70 17.32
CA TYR A 186 -7.59 16.13 18.27
C TYR A 186 -8.41 17.17 19.02
N ALA A 187 -7.80 18.29 19.41
CA ALA A 187 -8.46 19.33 20.19
C ALA A 187 -9.45 20.11 19.31
N ALA A 188 -9.01 20.51 18.11
CA ALA A 188 -9.84 21.18 17.12
C ALA A 188 -11.03 20.30 16.69
N TYR A 189 -10.77 19.02 16.39
CA TYR A 189 -11.82 18.08 15.99
C TYR A 189 -12.91 17.96 17.06
N ARG A 190 -12.52 17.88 18.34
CA ARG A 190 -13.46 17.83 19.46
C ARG A 190 -14.22 19.13 19.69
N ALA A 191 -13.57 20.28 19.48
CA ALA A 191 -14.21 21.59 19.64
C ALA A 191 -15.38 21.78 18.66
N GLU A 192 -15.31 21.17 17.47
CA GLU A 192 -16.37 21.17 16.46
C GLU A 192 -17.40 20.03 16.65
N GLY A 193 -17.38 19.34 17.79
CA GLY A 193 -18.32 18.26 18.10
C GLY A 193 -17.88 16.87 17.62
N GLY A 194 -16.64 16.71 17.16
CA GLY A 194 -16.07 15.41 16.84
C GLY A 194 -16.14 14.42 18.01
N TYR A 195 -16.33 13.14 17.71
CA TYR A 195 -16.61 12.05 18.65
C TYR A 195 -17.99 12.08 19.32
N ALA A 196 -18.88 13.03 18.99
CA ALA A 196 -20.25 13.00 19.49
C ALA A 196 -21.01 11.77 19.00
N LEU A 197 -20.86 11.39 17.73
CA LEU A 197 -21.52 10.23 17.14
C LEU A 197 -21.03 8.93 17.78
N LEU A 198 -19.70 8.81 18.01
CA LEU A 198 -19.14 7.67 18.75
C LEU A 198 -19.72 7.57 20.18
N LYS A 199 -19.92 8.70 20.87
CA LYS A 199 -20.52 8.72 22.21
C LYS A 199 -21.99 8.31 22.19
N GLU A 200 -22.76 8.71 21.18
CA GLU A 200 -24.14 8.24 20.98
C GLU A 200 -24.20 6.71 20.82
N CYS A 201 -23.31 6.14 20.00
CA CYS A 201 -23.17 4.69 19.86
C CYS A 201 -22.81 4.03 21.20
N SER A 202 -21.76 4.51 21.87
CA SER A 202 -21.28 3.89 23.12
C SER A 202 -22.25 4.01 24.30
N SER A 203 -23.10 5.05 24.33
CA SER A 203 -24.10 5.25 25.39
C SER A 203 -25.40 4.48 25.17
N GLY A 204 -25.57 3.85 24.01
CA GLY A 204 -26.80 3.16 23.63
C GLY A 204 -27.89 4.08 23.06
N ALA A 205 -27.60 5.36 22.81
CA ALA A 205 -28.51 6.25 22.08
C ALA A 205 -28.70 5.80 20.61
N ARG A 206 -27.72 5.07 20.07
CA ARG A 206 -27.84 4.34 18.80
C ARG A 206 -27.73 2.84 19.03
N ASP A 207 -28.58 2.10 18.35
CA ASP A 207 -28.55 0.64 18.32
C ASP A 207 -27.56 0.12 17.27
N VAL A 208 -26.89 -1.00 17.57
CA VAL A 208 -25.88 -1.62 16.70
C VAL A 208 -26.50 -2.12 15.40
N GLU A 209 -27.67 -2.76 15.43
CA GLU A 209 -28.32 -3.26 14.22
C GLU A 209 -28.76 -2.10 13.33
N SER A 210 -29.24 -0.99 13.91
CA SER A 210 -29.56 0.23 13.17
C SER A 210 -28.33 0.81 12.43
N VAL A 211 -27.17 0.84 13.09
CA VAL A 211 -25.90 1.31 12.48
C VAL A 211 -25.45 0.38 11.36
N ILE A 212 -25.41 -0.94 11.60
CA ILE A 212 -25.03 -1.92 10.57
C ILE A 212 -25.99 -1.86 9.38
N LYS A 213 -27.30 -1.78 9.63
CA LYS A 213 -28.30 -1.65 8.57
C LYS A 213 -28.10 -0.38 7.76
N THR A 214 -27.79 0.75 8.41
CA THR A 214 -27.49 2.00 7.70
C THR A 214 -26.28 1.84 6.77
N MET A 215 -25.23 1.15 7.22
CA MET A 215 -24.07 0.84 6.38
C MET A 215 -24.40 -0.10 5.23
N GLU A 216 -25.26 -1.11 5.43
CA GLU A 216 -25.75 -2.00 4.36
C GLU A 216 -26.61 -1.24 3.33
N ASP A 217 -27.58 -0.45 3.80
CA ASP A 217 -28.51 0.34 2.98
C ASP A 217 -27.79 1.43 2.18
N SER A 218 -26.67 1.96 2.69
CA SER A 218 -25.87 2.97 1.98
C SER A 218 -25.28 2.46 0.67
N GLY A 219 -25.14 1.15 0.51
CA GLY A 219 -24.42 0.56 -0.62
C GLY A 219 -22.93 0.89 -0.65
N LEU A 220 -22.34 1.39 0.45
CA LEU A 220 -20.89 1.62 0.54
C LEU A 220 -20.14 0.32 0.27
N ARG A 221 -19.17 0.40 -0.64
CA ARG A 221 -18.25 -0.68 -1.00
C ARG A 221 -16.86 -0.34 -0.48
N GLY A 222 -16.03 -1.36 -0.26
CA GLY A 222 -14.63 -1.18 0.13
C GLY A 222 -13.85 -0.42 -0.93
N LEU A 223 -13.28 0.73 -0.55
CA LEU A 223 -12.68 1.71 -1.45
C LEU A 223 -11.18 1.50 -1.69
N GLY A 224 -10.63 0.36 -1.25
CA GLY A 224 -9.26 -0.07 -1.52
C GLY A 224 -9.08 -0.85 -2.84
N GLY A 225 -10.17 -1.14 -3.58
CA GLY A 225 -10.08 -1.73 -4.92
C GLY A 225 -11.05 -2.88 -5.21
N ALA A 226 -11.19 -3.83 -4.29
CA ALA A 226 -12.02 -5.02 -4.52
C ALA A 226 -13.54 -4.72 -4.51
N GLY A 227 -13.96 -3.62 -3.89
CA GLY A 227 -15.37 -3.21 -3.88
C GLY A 227 -16.29 -4.19 -3.14
N PHE A 228 -15.88 -4.84 -2.06
CA PHE A 228 -16.82 -5.68 -1.28
C PHE A 228 -17.78 -4.79 -0.44
N PRO A 229 -19.08 -5.09 -0.33
CA PRO A 229 -20.01 -4.27 0.46
C PRO A 229 -19.62 -4.15 1.94
N ALA A 230 -19.44 -2.92 2.43
CA ALA A 230 -18.85 -2.64 3.74
C ALA A 230 -19.75 -3.13 4.90
N GLY A 231 -21.05 -2.77 4.87
CA GLY A 231 -22.01 -3.20 5.91
C GLY A 231 -22.15 -4.72 6.01
N ARG A 232 -22.13 -5.43 4.86
CA ARG A 232 -22.14 -6.89 4.83
C ARG A 232 -20.87 -7.47 5.47
N LYS A 233 -19.70 -6.88 5.21
CA LYS A 233 -18.44 -7.28 5.85
C LYS A 233 -18.53 -7.16 7.38
N TRP A 234 -19.13 -6.07 7.88
CA TRP A 234 -19.34 -5.87 9.32
C TRP A 234 -20.22 -6.97 9.92
N ARG A 235 -21.34 -7.30 9.27
CA ARG A 235 -22.25 -8.36 9.73
C ARG A 235 -21.57 -9.73 9.76
N ILE A 236 -20.79 -10.06 8.73
CA ILE A 236 -20.04 -11.32 8.66
C ILE A 236 -19.08 -11.45 9.84
N VAL A 237 -18.20 -10.47 10.05
CA VAL A 237 -17.20 -10.54 11.13
C VAL A 237 -17.84 -10.48 12.51
N ARG A 238 -18.94 -9.71 12.67
CA ARG A 238 -19.68 -9.66 13.93
C ARG A 238 -20.29 -11.02 14.30
N ALA A 239 -20.69 -11.82 13.32
CA ALA A 239 -21.26 -13.15 13.55
C ALA A 239 -20.22 -14.20 13.98
N GLU A 240 -18.93 -13.94 13.76
CA GLU A 240 -17.85 -14.83 14.18
C GLU A 240 -17.62 -14.79 15.70
N THR A 241 -17.13 -15.91 16.24
CA THR A 241 -16.82 -16.02 17.67
C THR A 241 -15.57 -15.23 18.02
N GLY A 242 -15.65 -14.38 19.04
CA GLY A 242 -14.54 -13.55 19.49
C GLY A 242 -13.38 -14.32 20.15
N PRO A 243 -12.24 -13.65 20.41
CA PRO A 243 -11.98 -12.23 20.17
C PRO A 243 -11.84 -11.88 18.68
N ARG A 244 -12.32 -10.69 18.30
CA ARG A 244 -12.30 -10.16 16.92
C ARG A 244 -11.35 -8.99 16.84
N LEU A 245 -10.58 -8.91 15.76
CA LEU A 245 -9.58 -7.87 15.52
C LEU A 245 -9.96 -7.01 14.33
N MET A 246 -9.35 -5.83 14.22
CA MET A 246 -9.47 -5.00 13.02
C MET A 246 -8.08 -4.74 12.44
N ALA A 247 -8.00 -4.80 11.11
CA ALA A 247 -6.84 -4.35 10.35
C ALA A 247 -7.27 -3.16 9.48
N VAL A 248 -6.57 -2.04 9.58
CA VAL A 248 -6.81 -0.86 8.75
C VAL A 248 -5.66 -0.68 7.79
N ASN A 249 -5.98 -0.67 6.50
CA ASN A 249 -5.02 -0.55 5.43
C ASN A 249 -4.85 0.91 5.01
N ILE A 250 -3.66 1.46 5.31
CA ILE A 250 -3.14 2.74 4.81
C ILE A 250 -1.84 2.49 4.02
N ASP A 251 -1.70 1.31 3.40
CA ASP A 251 -0.68 1.01 2.41
C ASP A 251 -1.17 1.41 1.02
N GLU A 252 -1.33 2.73 0.84
CA GLU A 252 -1.81 3.34 -0.41
C GLU A 252 -0.72 3.28 -1.50
N GLY A 253 -0.39 2.06 -1.94
CA GLY A 253 0.73 1.78 -2.84
C GLY A 253 0.40 1.82 -4.33
N GLU A 254 -0.89 1.75 -4.72
CA GLU A 254 -1.32 1.75 -6.12
C GLU A 254 -0.89 3.04 -6.83
N PRO A 255 -0.05 2.98 -7.89
CA PRO A 255 0.38 4.15 -8.63
C PRO A 255 -0.79 5.01 -9.10
N GLY A 256 -0.75 6.30 -8.75
CA GLY A 256 -1.83 7.27 -9.02
C GLY A 256 -2.80 7.47 -7.86
N THR A 257 -2.74 6.67 -6.79
CA THR A 257 -3.62 6.83 -5.63
C THR A 257 -2.93 7.68 -4.57
N PHE A 258 -3.63 8.69 -4.04
CA PHE A 258 -3.14 9.58 -2.98
C PHE A 258 -4.26 10.20 -2.12
N LYS A 259 -5.49 9.67 -2.24
CA LYS A 259 -6.68 10.17 -1.55
C LYS A 259 -6.63 9.92 -0.05
N ASP A 260 -6.09 8.77 0.37
CA ASP A 260 -5.98 8.40 1.77
C ASP A 260 -4.96 9.30 2.45
N ARG A 261 -3.82 9.56 1.81
CA ARG A 261 -2.85 10.58 2.28
C ARG A 261 -3.50 11.94 2.43
N VAL A 262 -4.16 12.45 1.39
CA VAL A 262 -4.73 13.81 1.40
C VAL A 262 -5.77 13.98 2.50
N TYR A 263 -6.60 12.97 2.74
CA TYR A 263 -7.55 13.02 3.86
C TYR A 263 -6.85 12.86 5.22
N LEU A 264 -5.85 11.98 5.34
CA LEU A 264 -5.09 11.79 6.56
C LEU A 264 -4.31 13.05 6.96
N GLU A 265 -3.67 13.72 6.00
CA GLU A 265 -2.93 14.99 6.19
C GLU A 265 -3.86 16.19 6.48
N ARG A 266 -5.19 16.04 6.41
CA ARG A 266 -6.15 17.14 6.61
C ARG A 266 -7.09 16.93 7.79
N ASP A 267 -7.69 15.76 7.91
CA ASP A 267 -8.72 15.44 8.91
C ASP A 267 -8.57 13.99 9.39
N PRO A 268 -7.50 13.68 10.15
CA PRO A 268 -7.21 12.33 10.59
C PRO A 268 -8.30 11.78 11.53
N HIS A 269 -8.90 12.65 12.36
CA HIS A 269 -9.85 12.23 13.38
C HIS A 269 -11.21 11.81 12.81
N ARG A 270 -11.61 12.29 11.63
CA ARG A 270 -12.81 11.81 10.95
C ARG A 270 -12.73 10.34 10.57
N PHE A 271 -11.58 9.91 10.08
CA PHE A 271 -11.29 8.49 9.85
C PHE A 271 -11.25 7.73 11.18
N LEU A 272 -10.53 8.23 12.20
CA LEU A 272 -10.39 7.56 13.49
C LEU A 272 -11.75 7.39 14.19
N GLU A 273 -12.65 8.36 14.11
CA GLU A 273 -14.00 8.24 14.65
C GLU A 273 -14.81 7.16 13.91
N GLY A 274 -14.77 7.14 12.57
CA GLY A 274 -15.42 6.10 11.77
C GLY A 274 -14.89 4.70 12.05
N MET A 275 -13.57 4.59 12.24
CA MET A 275 -12.88 3.37 12.66
C MET A 275 -13.36 2.87 14.03
N LEU A 276 -13.47 3.76 15.02
CA LEU A 276 -13.97 3.42 16.36
C LEU A 276 -15.45 3.03 16.36
N ILE A 277 -16.28 3.67 15.54
CA ILE A 277 -17.70 3.30 15.37
C ILE A 277 -17.81 1.89 14.77
N ALA A 278 -17.01 1.58 13.74
CA ALA A 278 -16.96 0.25 13.16
C ALA A 278 -16.50 -0.81 14.19
N ALA A 279 -15.47 -0.48 14.98
CA ALA A 279 -14.96 -1.34 16.02
C ALA A 279 -16.01 -1.63 17.11
N TRP A 280 -16.74 -0.60 17.56
CA TRP A 280 -17.87 -0.75 18.48
C TRP A 280 -18.99 -1.62 17.88
N ALA A 281 -19.40 -1.35 16.65
CA ALA A 281 -20.50 -2.06 16.00
C ALA A 281 -20.19 -3.54 15.77
N VAL A 282 -18.93 -3.89 15.49
CA VAL A 282 -18.51 -5.27 15.26
C VAL A 282 -18.03 -5.98 16.53
N GLY A 283 -17.72 -5.22 17.58
CA GLY A 283 -17.19 -5.76 18.85
C GLY A 283 -15.74 -6.21 18.72
N ILE A 284 -14.90 -5.29 18.21
CA ILE A 284 -13.46 -5.43 18.03
C ILE A 284 -12.73 -5.09 19.33
N GLU A 285 -11.72 -5.90 19.69
CA GLU A 285 -10.91 -5.71 20.89
C GLU A 285 -9.66 -4.86 20.63
N THR A 286 -8.96 -5.13 19.53
CA THR A 286 -7.73 -4.43 19.14
C THR A 286 -7.78 -4.07 17.66
N ILE A 287 -7.30 -2.87 17.35
CA ILE A 287 -7.22 -2.30 16.01
C ILE A 287 -5.75 -2.13 15.63
N TYR A 288 -5.36 -2.73 14.51
CA TYR A 288 -4.04 -2.55 13.90
C TYR A 288 -4.17 -1.62 12.71
N ILE A 289 -3.51 -0.48 12.74
CA ILE A 289 -3.40 0.43 11.61
C ILE A 289 -2.06 0.15 10.93
N TYR A 290 -2.07 -0.23 9.66
CA TYR A 290 -0.85 -0.45 8.89
C TYR A 290 -0.64 0.73 7.94
N LEU A 291 0.45 1.47 8.15
CA LEU A 291 0.78 2.68 7.41
C LEU A 291 2.07 2.46 6.62
N ARG A 292 2.03 2.75 5.31
CA ARG A 292 3.21 2.68 4.45
C ARG A 292 4.35 3.56 4.94
N ASP A 293 5.58 3.15 4.64
CA ASP A 293 6.76 3.85 5.15
C ASP A 293 6.93 5.25 4.52
N GLU A 294 6.57 5.41 3.25
CA GLU A 294 6.74 6.64 2.47
C GLU A 294 6.00 7.83 3.08
N TYR A 295 4.98 7.58 3.90
CA TYR A 295 4.17 8.59 4.58
C TYR A 295 4.79 8.99 5.93
N HIS A 296 6.10 9.26 5.94
CA HIS A 296 6.87 9.59 7.15
C HIS A 296 6.23 10.71 7.97
N GLY A 297 5.87 11.82 7.32
CA GLY A 297 5.23 12.94 8.00
C GLY A 297 3.86 12.59 8.57
N CYS A 298 3.04 11.84 7.81
CA CYS A 298 1.74 11.35 8.30
C CYS A 298 1.91 10.41 9.49
N ARG A 299 2.96 9.58 9.50
CA ARG A 299 3.27 8.68 10.61
C ARG A 299 3.54 9.47 11.88
N THR A 300 4.46 10.44 11.84
CA THR A 300 4.78 11.28 12.99
C THR A 300 3.55 12.03 13.52
N MET A 301 2.73 12.57 12.61
CA MET A 301 1.47 13.23 12.98
C MET A 301 0.50 12.23 13.63
N LEU A 302 0.27 11.07 13.00
CA LEU A 302 -0.70 10.07 13.46
C LEU A 302 -0.27 9.44 14.79
N GLU A 303 1.01 9.18 15.01
CA GLU A 303 1.56 8.74 16.30
C GLU A 303 1.19 9.73 17.42
N ALA A 304 1.40 11.04 17.18
CA ALA A 304 1.06 12.08 18.14
C ALA A 304 -0.46 12.18 18.40
N GLU A 305 -1.30 12.11 17.36
CA GLU A 305 -2.76 12.16 17.52
C GLU A 305 -3.31 10.89 18.20
N LEU A 306 -2.73 9.72 17.94
CA LEU A 306 -3.08 8.49 18.65
C LEU A 306 -2.70 8.55 20.12
N ASP A 307 -1.57 9.16 20.48
CA ASP A 307 -1.18 9.37 21.87
C ASP A 307 -2.12 10.33 22.61
N LYS A 308 -2.56 11.41 21.96
CA LYS A 308 -3.61 12.29 22.48
C LYS A 308 -4.93 11.55 22.69
N LEU A 309 -5.33 10.74 21.71
CA LEU A 309 -6.54 9.92 21.76
C LEU A 309 -6.50 8.90 22.91
N ARG A 310 -5.36 8.22 23.12
CA ARG A 310 -5.15 7.29 24.24
C ARG A 310 -5.15 7.99 25.60
N SER A 311 -4.56 9.18 25.68
CA SER A 311 -4.42 9.94 26.93
C SER A 311 -5.74 10.54 27.41
N ALA A 312 -6.65 10.85 26.48
CA ALA A 312 -7.96 11.41 26.79
C ALA A 312 -9.04 10.76 25.93
N PRO A 313 -9.37 9.47 26.14
CA PRO A 313 -10.26 8.72 25.25
C PRO A 313 -11.69 9.30 25.23
N PRO A 314 -12.35 9.36 24.07
CA PRO A 314 -13.69 9.94 23.94
C PRO A 314 -14.79 9.09 24.58
N ILE A 315 -14.54 7.79 24.78
CA ILE A 315 -15.45 6.81 25.39
C ILE A 315 -14.69 5.89 26.34
N ALA A 316 -15.39 5.30 27.32
CA ALA A 316 -14.84 4.25 28.17
C ALA A 316 -14.75 2.92 27.38
N GLY A 317 -13.73 2.12 27.65
CA GLY A 317 -13.56 0.82 26.98
C GLY A 317 -13.22 0.92 25.49
N MET A 318 -12.60 2.04 25.06
CA MET A 318 -12.07 2.18 23.70
C MET A 318 -11.10 1.03 23.41
N PRO A 319 -11.19 0.38 22.22
CA PRO A 319 -10.26 -0.69 21.85
C PRO A 319 -8.82 -0.18 21.80
N GLU A 320 -7.88 -1.09 22.03
CA GLU A 320 -6.46 -0.77 21.86
C GLU A 320 -6.18 -0.49 20.38
N ILE A 321 -5.42 0.57 20.10
CA ILE A 321 -5.01 0.94 18.74
C ILE A 321 -3.50 0.83 18.64
N ILE A 322 -3.03 0.01 17.70
CA ILE A 322 -1.61 -0.26 17.44
C ILE A 322 -1.30 0.21 16.02
N LEU A 323 -0.38 1.17 15.89
CA LEU A 323 0.16 1.56 14.60
C LEU A 323 1.32 0.62 14.23
N ARG A 324 1.31 0.10 13.01
CA ARG A 324 2.37 -0.70 12.40
C ARG A 324 2.93 0.04 11.20
N ARG A 325 4.26 0.07 11.12
CA ARG A 325 4.99 0.72 10.04
C ARG A 325 5.30 -0.32 8.96
N GLY A 326 4.87 -0.06 7.74
CA GLY A 326 5.29 -0.81 6.56
C GLY A 326 6.73 -0.49 6.18
N ALA A 327 7.28 -1.21 5.18
CA ALA A 327 8.69 -1.06 4.79
C ALA A 327 8.90 -1.02 3.26
N GLY A 328 7.93 -0.46 2.52
CA GLY A 328 8.01 -0.27 1.07
C GLY A 328 7.81 -1.58 0.31
N ALA A 329 6.58 -2.08 0.27
CA ALA A 329 6.22 -3.24 -0.54
C ALA A 329 4.75 -3.10 -0.97
N TYR A 330 4.50 -2.81 -2.26
CA TYR A 330 3.16 -2.57 -2.80
C TYR A 330 2.19 -3.74 -2.53
N ILE A 331 2.70 -4.96 -2.54
CA ILE A 331 1.90 -6.15 -2.29
C ILE A 331 1.26 -6.15 -0.89
N CYS A 332 1.82 -5.43 0.09
CA CYS A 332 1.22 -5.28 1.41
C CYS A 332 -0.08 -4.46 1.40
N GLY A 333 -0.46 -3.83 0.28
CA GLY A 333 -1.79 -3.29 0.07
C GLY A 333 -2.86 -4.38 -0.12
N GLU A 334 -2.47 -5.63 -0.39
CA GLU A 334 -3.37 -6.77 -0.41
C GLU A 334 -3.72 -7.19 1.04
N GLU A 335 -5.01 -7.40 1.30
CA GLU A 335 -5.58 -7.61 2.65
C GLU A 335 -4.82 -8.67 3.48
N SER A 336 -4.46 -9.80 2.89
CA SER A 336 -3.79 -10.89 3.62
C SER A 336 -2.27 -10.74 3.69
N ALA A 337 -1.65 -10.11 2.69
CA ALA A 337 -0.24 -9.73 2.73
C ALA A 337 0.05 -8.68 3.82
N MET A 338 -0.85 -7.69 3.97
CA MET A 338 -0.81 -6.72 5.07
C MET A 338 -0.78 -7.43 6.43
N ILE A 339 -1.66 -8.43 6.60
CA ILE A 339 -1.75 -9.22 7.83
C ILE A 339 -0.46 -9.98 8.10
N GLU A 340 0.14 -10.62 7.09
CA GLU A 340 1.44 -11.27 7.25
C GLU A 340 2.53 -10.27 7.68
N SER A 341 2.50 -9.04 7.13
CA SER A 341 3.41 -7.97 7.53
C SER A 341 3.20 -7.53 8.98
N ILE A 342 1.95 -7.28 9.41
CA ILE A 342 1.61 -6.98 10.80
C ILE A 342 2.08 -8.09 11.75
N GLU A 343 2.03 -9.34 11.30
CA GLU A 343 2.50 -10.52 12.04
C GLU A 343 4.04 -10.72 11.97
N GLY A 344 4.79 -9.74 11.46
CA GLY A 344 6.26 -9.75 11.44
C GLY A 344 6.88 -10.61 10.35
N LYS A 345 6.11 -11.02 9.34
CA LYS A 345 6.55 -11.92 8.26
C LYS A 345 6.72 -11.18 6.94
N ARG A 346 7.11 -11.91 5.89
CA ARG A 346 7.04 -11.40 4.51
C ARG A 346 5.58 -11.19 4.11
N GLY A 347 5.27 -10.08 3.45
CA GLY A 347 3.93 -9.75 2.94
C GLY A 347 3.51 -10.61 1.75
N MET A 348 3.49 -11.93 1.92
CA MET A 348 3.05 -12.88 0.90
C MET A 348 1.55 -13.20 1.09
N PRO A 349 0.69 -12.97 0.09
CA PRO A 349 -0.73 -13.25 0.21
C PRO A 349 -1.04 -14.68 0.66
N ARG A 350 -2.02 -14.82 1.55
CA ARG A 350 -2.51 -16.10 2.03
C ARG A 350 -3.37 -16.77 0.96
N LEU A 351 -3.29 -18.11 0.89
CA LEU A 351 -4.23 -18.90 0.09
C LEU A 351 -5.61 -18.83 0.73
N ARG A 352 -6.64 -18.64 -0.10
CA ARG A 352 -8.04 -18.62 0.30
C ARG A 352 -8.75 -19.85 -0.27
N PRO A 353 -9.64 -20.53 0.47
CA PRO A 353 -10.00 -20.31 1.88
C PRO A 353 -8.93 -20.83 2.89
N PRO A 354 -8.97 -20.41 4.19
CA PRO A 354 -9.99 -19.56 4.84
C PRO A 354 -9.88 -18.07 4.50
N TYR A 355 -10.98 -17.33 4.65
CA TYR A 355 -11.00 -15.88 4.43
C TYR A 355 -10.60 -15.12 5.70
N VAL A 356 -10.07 -13.90 5.54
CA VAL A 356 -9.62 -13.03 6.65
C VAL A 356 -10.72 -12.72 7.66
N ALA A 357 -11.97 -12.60 7.19
CA ALA A 357 -13.13 -12.42 8.05
C ALA A 357 -13.28 -13.53 9.11
N GLN A 358 -12.76 -14.74 8.83
CA GLN A 358 -12.79 -15.91 9.72
C GLN A 358 -11.44 -16.14 10.40
N VAL A 359 -10.36 -16.10 9.63
CA VAL A 359 -8.99 -16.38 10.06
C VAL A 359 -8.04 -15.33 9.48
N GLY A 360 -7.99 -14.18 10.15
CA GLY A 360 -7.14 -13.04 9.80
C GLY A 360 -5.95 -12.90 10.76
N LEU A 361 -5.79 -11.72 11.35
CA LEU A 361 -4.72 -11.38 12.29
C LEU A 361 -4.64 -12.40 13.42
N PHE A 362 -3.45 -12.99 13.60
CA PHE A 362 -3.14 -13.94 14.65
C PHE A 362 -4.12 -15.14 14.70
N GLY A 363 -4.67 -15.51 13.54
CA GLY A 363 -5.65 -16.58 13.40
C GLY A 363 -7.04 -16.25 13.96
N ARG A 364 -7.36 -14.98 14.16
CA ARG A 364 -8.64 -14.50 14.69
C ARG A 364 -9.53 -13.90 13.59
N PRO A 365 -10.87 -13.93 13.74
CA PRO A 365 -11.76 -13.20 12.85
C PRO A 365 -11.37 -11.73 12.79
N THR A 366 -11.16 -11.22 11.57
CA THR A 366 -10.61 -9.87 11.38
C THR A 366 -11.48 -9.05 10.45
N LEU A 367 -11.84 -7.85 10.90
CA LEU A 367 -12.44 -6.83 10.07
C LEU A 367 -11.35 -6.02 9.39
N GLU A 368 -11.20 -6.19 8.08
CA GLU A 368 -10.30 -5.34 7.29
C GLU A 368 -11.06 -4.22 6.59
N HIS A 369 -10.48 -3.01 6.61
CA HIS A 369 -10.90 -1.90 5.76
C HIS A 369 -9.72 -1.04 5.30
N ASN A 370 -9.84 -0.51 4.09
CA ASN A 370 -9.09 0.67 3.65
C ASN A 370 -9.55 1.93 4.39
N PHE A 371 -8.62 2.87 4.59
CA PHE A 371 -8.83 4.19 5.21
C PHE A 371 -10.12 4.90 4.78
N GLU A 372 -10.33 5.10 3.47
CA GLU A 372 -11.44 5.92 2.98
C GLU A 372 -12.80 5.30 3.33
N THR A 373 -12.89 3.97 3.35
CA THR A 373 -14.13 3.27 3.72
C THR A 373 -14.58 3.66 5.13
N LEU A 374 -13.64 3.78 6.06
CA LEU A 374 -13.89 4.20 7.44
C LEU A 374 -14.12 5.71 7.55
N TYR A 375 -13.46 6.52 6.72
CA TYR A 375 -13.69 7.97 6.62
C TYR A 375 -15.15 8.33 6.27
N TRP A 376 -15.81 7.52 5.44
CA TRP A 376 -17.22 7.72 5.05
C TRP A 376 -18.24 7.35 6.13
N VAL A 377 -17.88 6.56 7.14
CA VAL A 377 -18.82 6.04 8.16
C VAL A 377 -19.58 7.18 8.84
N ARG A 378 -18.88 8.23 9.26
CA ARG A 378 -19.48 9.36 9.98
C ARG A 378 -20.60 10.01 9.17
N VAL A 379 -20.30 10.43 7.94
CA VAL A 379 -21.29 11.17 7.12
C VAL A 379 -22.47 10.28 6.70
N LEU A 380 -22.25 8.97 6.55
CA LEU A 380 -23.34 8.03 6.26
C LEU A 380 -24.31 7.91 7.43
N LEU A 381 -23.83 7.96 8.67
CA LEU A 381 -24.65 7.91 9.88
C LEU A 381 -25.31 9.25 10.22
N GLU A 382 -24.68 10.38 9.84
CA GLU A 382 -25.24 11.72 10.01
C GLU A 382 -26.30 12.06 8.95
N LYS A 383 -26.05 11.71 7.68
CA LYS A 383 -26.91 12.09 6.55
C LYS A 383 -27.80 10.96 6.02
N SER A 384 -27.65 9.74 6.54
CA SER A 384 -28.30 8.50 6.10
C SER A 384 -27.78 7.93 4.77
N GLY A 385 -27.98 6.62 4.58
CA GLY A 385 -27.73 5.94 3.30
C GLY A 385 -28.60 6.44 2.14
N ALA A 386 -29.79 6.98 2.42
CA ALA A 386 -30.66 7.55 1.40
C ALA A 386 -30.04 8.80 0.75
N TRP A 387 -29.40 9.67 1.55
CA TRP A 387 -28.67 10.82 1.02
C TRP A 387 -27.50 10.41 0.14
N PHE A 388 -26.76 9.36 0.52
CA PHE A 388 -25.63 8.88 -0.27
C PHE A 388 -26.11 8.26 -1.58
N THR A 389 -27.14 7.42 -1.53
CA THR A 389 -27.69 6.75 -2.72
C THR A 389 -28.49 7.69 -3.65
N SER A 390 -28.86 8.88 -3.19
CA SER A 390 -29.41 9.95 -4.04
C SER A 390 -28.33 10.70 -4.83
N GLN A 391 -27.05 10.50 -4.53
CA GLN A 391 -25.92 10.97 -5.34
C GLN A 391 -25.61 9.96 -6.45
N GLY A 392 -24.75 10.35 -7.39
CA GLY A 392 -24.28 9.51 -8.49
C GLY A 392 -24.71 10.03 -9.86
N ARG A 393 -24.12 9.48 -10.92
CA ARG A 393 -24.45 9.78 -12.33
C ARG A 393 -24.49 8.50 -13.15
N ASN A 394 -25.09 8.57 -14.33
CA ASN A 394 -25.08 7.50 -15.33
C ASN A 394 -25.55 6.13 -14.77
N GLY A 395 -26.62 6.15 -13.96
CA GLY A 395 -27.20 4.96 -13.35
C GLY A 395 -26.43 4.39 -12.15
N ARG A 396 -25.38 5.08 -11.69
CA ARG A 396 -24.59 4.72 -10.51
C ARG A 396 -25.01 5.56 -9.30
N LYS A 397 -24.63 5.11 -8.10
CA LYS A 397 -25.09 5.69 -6.83
C LYS A 397 -23.92 5.98 -5.91
N GLY A 398 -24.02 7.07 -5.16
CA GLY A 398 -23.01 7.46 -4.18
C GLY A 398 -22.01 8.48 -4.68
N LEU A 399 -21.06 8.81 -3.80
CA LEU A 399 -19.91 9.66 -4.09
C LEU A 399 -18.63 8.81 -4.09
N ARG A 400 -17.60 9.34 -4.74
CA ARG A 400 -16.28 8.73 -4.82
C ARG A 400 -15.22 9.83 -4.75
N SER A 401 -14.13 9.56 -4.02
CA SER A 401 -12.93 10.37 -4.08
C SER A 401 -12.02 9.82 -5.18
N PHE A 402 -11.85 10.57 -6.27
CA PHE A 402 -10.96 10.22 -7.36
C PHE A 402 -9.59 10.85 -7.13
N SER A 403 -8.52 10.06 -7.15
CA SER A 403 -7.15 10.58 -7.18
C SER A 403 -6.80 10.89 -8.64
N VAL A 404 -6.87 12.15 -9.06
CA VAL A 404 -6.63 12.52 -10.46
C VAL A 404 -5.24 13.12 -10.64
N SER A 405 -4.43 12.53 -11.52
CA SER A 405 -3.08 13.00 -11.87
C SER A 405 -2.84 12.94 -13.39
N GLY A 406 -1.62 13.30 -13.82
CA GLY A 406 -1.26 13.35 -15.24
C GLY A 406 -1.50 14.73 -15.85
N ARG A 407 -1.92 14.78 -17.12
CA ARG A 407 -1.98 16.00 -17.95
C ARG A 407 -3.28 16.81 -17.78
N VAL A 408 -3.67 17.11 -16.54
CA VAL A 408 -4.82 17.97 -16.24
C VAL A 408 -4.36 19.29 -15.61
N GLN A 409 -5.18 20.35 -15.71
CA GLN A 409 -4.84 21.65 -15.13
C GLN A 409 -4.76 21.62 -13.60
N GLN A 410 -5.71 20.94 -12.96
CA GLN A 410 -5.80 20.89 -11.50
C GLN A 410 -5.79 19.43 -11.03
N PRO A 411 -4.63 18.75 -10.98
CA PRO A 411 -4.55 17.43 -10.38
C PRO A 411 -4.86 17.49 -8.88
N GLY A 412 -5.29 16.37 -8.30
CA GLY A 412 -5.66 16.28 -6.89
C GLY A 412 -6.83 15.34 -6.63
N VAL A 413 -7.29 15.32 -5.38
CA VAL A 413 -8.42 14.50 -4.97
C VAL A 413 -9.72 15.20 -5.35
N LYS A 414 -10.53 14.56 -6.17
CA LYS A 414 -11.81 15.08 -6.66
C LYS A 414 -12.95 14.29 -6.03
N LEU A 415 -13.74 14.93 -5.16
CA LEU A 415 -14.96 14.35 -4.65
C LEU A 415 -16.07 14.54 -5.68
N ALA A 416 -16.41 13.47 -6.41
CA ALA A 416 -17.36 13.50 -7.51
C ALA A 416 -18.41 12.38 -7.40
N PRO A 417 -19.55 12.49 -8.10
CA PRO A 417 -20.54 11.41 -8.18
C PRO A 417 -19.92 10.10 -8.70
N ALA A 418 -20.24 8.97 -8.07
CA ALA A 418 -19.93 7.67 -8.65
C ALA A 418 -20.62 7.54 -10.03
N GLY A 419 -19.93 6.97 -11.01
CA GLY A 419 -20.42 6.87 -12.39
C GLY A 419 -20.24 8.13 -13.25
N ILE A 420 -19.59 9.18 -12.73
CA ILE A 420 -19.08 10.26 -13.58
C ILE A 420 -18.19 9.69 -14.69
N THR A 421 -18.23 10.26 -15.88
CA THR A 421 -17.34 9.90 -16.98
C THR A 421 -15.99 10.60 -16.85
N ILE A 422 -14.95 10.11 -17.54
CA ILE A 422 -13.65 10.78 -17.52
C ILE A 422 -13.72 12.18 -18.15
N GLN A 423 -14.56 12.38 -19.17
CA GLN A 423 -14.76 13.69 -19.78
C GLN A 423 -15.34 14.69 -18.78
N GLU A 424 -16.43 14.33 -18.11
CA GLU A 424 -17.02 15.17 -17.05
C GLU A 424 -16.04 15.43 -15.90
N LEU A 425 -15.24 14.43 -15.52
CA LEU A 425 -14.25 14.57 -14.44
C LEU A 425 -13.14 15.58 -14.80
N ILE A 426 -12.64 15.54 -16.04
CA ILE A 426 -11.63 16.48 -16.55
C ILE A 426 -12.23 17.90 -16.61
N ASP A 427 -13.41 18.05 -17.22
CA ASP A 427 -14.01 19.35 -17.50
C ASP A 427 -14.55 20.03 -16.23
N GLU A 428 -15.28 19.30 -15.38
CA GLU A 428 -15.98 19.87 -14.23
C GLU A 428 -15.10 19.98 -12.97
N TYR A 429 -14.13 19.06 -12.79
CA TYR A 429 -13.37 18.95 -11.54
C TYR A 429 -11.87 19.24 -11.68
N CYS A 430 -11.32 19.16 -12.88
CA CYS A 430 -9.89 19.38 -13.12
C CYS A 430 -9.57 20.67 -13.88
N GLY A 431 -10.59 21.40 -14.33
CA GLY A 431 -10.40 22.64 -15.10
C GLY A 431 -9.89 22.40 -16.52
N GLY A 432 -10.11 21.20 -17.07
CA GLY A 432 -9.63 20.82 -18.40
C GLY A 432 -8.23 20.19 -18.43
N MET A 433 -7.75 19.98 -19.65
CA MET A 433 -6.40 19.49 -19.94
C MET A 433 -5.35 20.58 -19.65
N LEU A 434 -4.15 20.15 -19.28
CA LEU A 434 -2.99 21.04 -19.15
C LEU A 434 -2.75 21.86 -20.44
N ASP A 435 -2.29 23.10 -20.32
CA ASP A 435 -2.15 24.01 -21.48
C ASP A 435 -1.27 23.43 -22.60
N GLY A 436 -1.80 23.42 -23.82
CA GLY A 436 -1.12 22.88 -25.01
C GLY A 436 -1.12 21.35 -25.12
N HIS A 437 -1.88 20.65 -24.27
CA HIS A 437 -2.11 19.21 -24.32
C HIS A 437 -3.53 18.89 -24.77
N SER A 438 -3.68 17.83 -25.57
CA SER A 438 -4.98 17.28 -25.97
C SER A 438 -5.20 15.92 -25.32
N PHE A 439 -6.43 15.61 -24.92
CA PHE A 439 -6.75 14.35 -24.26
C PHE A 439 -6.55 13.14 -25.20
N TYR A 440 -5.76 12.15 -24.77
CA TYR A 440 -5.37 11.01 -25.61
C TYR A 440 -5.78 9.66 -25.01
N ALA A 441 -5.50 9.44 -23.73
CA ALA A 441 -5.79 8.19 -23.04
C ALA A 441 -5.91 8.41 -21.54
N TYR A 442 -6.42 7.42 -20.81
CA TYR A 442 -6.49 7.46 -19.35
C TYR A 442 -6.37 6.07 -18.75
N LEU A 443 -5.83 6.01 -17.53
CA LEU A 443 -5.88 4.83 -16.67
C LEU A 443 -7.03 5.07 -15.69
N PRO A 444 -8.10 4.26 -15.71
CA PRO A 444 -9.26 4.51 -14.84
C PRO A 444 -9.09 4.04 -13.38
N GLY A 445 -8.08 3.22 -13.09
CA GLY A 445 -7.88 2.60 -11.78
C GLY A 445 -6.41 2.37 -11.42
N GLY A 446 -5.54 3.31 -11.73
CA GLY A 446 -4.10 3.23 -11.47
C GLY A 446 -3.35 2.27 -12.39
N ALA A 447 -2.19 1.80 -11.95
CA ALA A 447 -1.37 0.82 -12.68
C ALA A 447 -2.13 -0.48 -12.96
N SER A 448 -2.93 -0.94 -12.00
CA SER A 448 -3.64 -2.22 -12.15
C SER A 448 -4.90 -2.11 -13.02
N GLY A 449 -5.46 -0.91 -13.17
CA GLY A 449 -6.76 -0.65 -13.81
C GLY A 449 -6.82 -0.75 -15.34
N GLY A 450 -5.69 -0.84 -16.04
CA GLY A 450 -5.63 -0.85 -17.53
C GLY A 450 -5.58 0.55 -18.16
N ILE A 451 -5.65 0.63 -19.50
CA ILE A 451 -5.51 1.88 -20.27
C ILE A 451 -6.65 1.98 -21.30
N LEU A 452 -7.36 3.10 -21.33
CA LEU A 452 -8.45 3.36 -22.27
C LEU A 452 -8.17 4.60 -23.13
N PRO A 453 -8.55 4.62 -24.42
CA PRO A 453 -8.38 5.77 -25.30
C PRO A 453 -9.40 6.87 -25.00
N ALA A 454 -9.08 8.10 -25.39
CA ALA A 454 -9.98 9.25 -25.30
C ALA A 454 -11.30 9.06 -26.08
N SER A 455 -11.32 8.19 -27.10
CA SER A 455 -12.56 7.82 -27.81
C SER A 455 -13.56 7.05 -26.93
N MET A 456 -13.11 6.54 -25.79
CA MET A 456 -13.91 5.82 -24.78
C MET A 456 -14.12 6.68 -23.52
N ASN A 457 -14.29 7.99 -23.70
CA ASN A 457 -14.41 8.95 -22.60
C ASN A 457 -15.79 9.02 -21.92
N ALA A 458 -16.81 8.37 -22.50
CA ALA A 458 -18.18 8.37 -21.99
C ALA A 458 -18.51 7.18 -21.07
N ILE A 459 -17.52 6.34 -20.75
CA ILE A 459 -17.73 5.18 -19.86
C ILE A 459 -17.88 5.67 -18.41
N PRO A 460 -18.96 5.29 -17.70
CA PRO A 460 -19.12 5.63 -16.29
C PRO A 460 -17.97 5.06 -15.43
N LEU A 461 -17.35 5.88 -14.60
CA LEU A 461 -16.30 5.47 -13.68
C LEU A 461 -16.90 4.96 -12.37
N ASP A 462 -17.10 3.64 -12.27
CA ASP A 462 -17.54 2.99 -11.04
C ASP A 462 -17.20 1.49 -11.02
N PHE A 463 -17.39 0.82 -9.87
CA PHE A 463 -17.29 -0.62 -9.79
C PHE A 463 -18.24 -1.32 -10.77
N ASP A 464 -17.79 -2.40 -11.39
CA ASP A 464 -18.56 -3.27 -12.30
C ASP A 464 -18.93 -2.64 -13.65
N THR A 465 -18.27 -1.54 -14.03
CA THR A 465 -18.52 -0.82 -15.30
C THR A 465 -17.41 -1.00 -16.35
N LEU A 466 -16.18 -1.25 -15.89
CA LEU A 466 -14.97 -1.21 -16.72
C LEU A 466 -14.48 -2.60 -17.15
N GLN A 467 -14.91 -3.66 -16.47
CA GLN A 467 -14.49 -5.04 -16.71
C GLN A 467 -14.74 -5.52 -18.15
N PRO A 468 -15.87 -5.18 -18.82
CA PRO A 468 -16.07 -5.52 -20.23
C PRO A 468 -14.99 -4.96 -21.17
N TYR A 469 -14.28 -3.92 -20.72
CA TYR A 469 -13.24 -3.25 -21.48
C TYR A 469 -11.83 -3.72 -21.09
N GLY A 470 -11.71 -4.74 -20.23
CA GLY A 470 -10.42 -5.24 -19.72
C GLY A 470 -9.80 -4.35 -18.64
N CYS A 471 -10.60 -3.45 -18.05
CA CYS A 471 -10.18 -2.46 -17.07
C CYS A 471 -10.98 -2.62 -15.77
N PHE A 472 -10.55 -1.95 -14.70
CA PHE A 472 -11.37 -1.81 -13.48
C PHE A 472 -11.04 -0.50 -12.75
N ILE A 473 -11.96 -0.05 -11.89
CA ILE A 473 -11.85 1.26 -11.22
C ILE A 473 -10.84 1.26 -10.07
N GLY A 474 -10.62 0.11 -9.44
CA GLY A 474 -9.68 -0.05 -8.33
C GLY A 474 -9.94 0.94 -7.20
N SER A 475 -8.88 1.61 -6.75
CA SER A 475 -8.87 2.67 -5.75
C SER A 475 -9.37 4.03 -6.27
N ALA A 476 -9.94 4.09 -7.48
CA ALA A 476 -10.33 5.31 -8.18
C ALA A 476 -9.15 6.26 -8.47
N ALA A 477 -7.97 5.70 -8.73
CA ALA A 477 -6.84 6.44 -9.28
C ALA A 477 -7.00 6.63 -10.78
N VAL A 478 -7.05 7.89 -11.20
CA VAL A 478 -7.21 8.29 -12.60
C VAL A 478 -5.95 9.01 -13.06
N ILE A 479 -5.23 8.42 -14.02
CA ILE A 479 -4.04 9.05 -14.63
C ILE A 479 -4.39 9.44 -16.06
N VAL A 480 -4.35 10.75 -16.36
CA VAL A 480 -4.71 11.30 -17.68
C VAL A 480 -3.47 11.49 -18.54
N LEU A 481 -3.50 10.95 -19.76
CA LEU A 481 -2.45 11.04 -20.77
C LEU A 481 -2.87 11.99 -21.89
N SER A 482 -1.89 12.67 -22.47
CA SER A 482 -2.07 13.59 -23.59
C SER A 482 -1.52 13.04 -24.91
N ASP A 483 -1.74 13.78 -25.99
CA ASP A 483 -1.18 13.57 -27.33
C ASP A 483 0.37 13.64 -27.39
N ARG A 484 1.02 13.95 -26.27
CA ARG A 484 2.49 13.93 -26.11
C ARG A 484 3.00 12.70 -25.35
N ASP A 485 2.11 11.82 -24.92
CA ASP A 485 2.40 10.61 -24.18
C ASP A 485 1.95 9.39 -25.02
N THR A 486 2.50 8.20 -24.79
CA THR A 486 2.10 6.97 -25.51
C THR A 486 1.53 5.93 -24.55
N ALA A 487 0.58 5.13 -25.02
CA ALA A 487 0.04 4.01 -24.23
C ALA A 487 1.09 2.90 -24.06
N VAL A 488 1.97 2.72 -25.05
CA VAL A 488 3.12 1.79 -25.02
C VAL A 488 4.08 2.13 -23.88
N ASP A 489 4.50 3.40 -23.73
CA ASP A 489 5.43 3.79 -22.66
C ASP A 489 4.78 3.69 -21.28
N ALA A 490 3.48 4.01 -21.18
CA ALA A 490 2.71 3.77 -19.96
C ALA A 490 2.71 2.28 -19.59
N ALA A 491 2.42 1.38 -20.54
CA ALA A 491 2.44 -0.06 -20.30
C ALA A 491 3.84 -0.57 -19.91
N ARG A 492 4.92 -0.03 -20.50
CA ARG A 492 6.30 -0.34 -20.10
C ARG A 492 6.57 0.05 -18.65
N ASN A 493 6.24 1.29 -18.27
CA ASN A 493 6.40 1.76 -16.89
C ASN A 493 5.66 0.86 -15.90
N MET A 494 4.38 0.57 -16.17
CA MET A 494 3.54 -0.26 -15.31
C MET A 494 4.05 -1.71 -15.20
N MET A 495 4.56 -2.30 -16.29
CA MET A 495 5.12 -3.65 -16.25
C MET A 495 6.44 -3.73 -15.49
N GLN A 496 7.30 -2.70 -15.57
CA GLN A 496 8.49 -2.64 -14.71
C GLN A 496 8.10 -2.55 -13.23
N PHE A 497 7.08 -1.75 -12.91
CA PHE A 497 6.49 -1.69 -11.58
C PHE A 497 6.01 -3.07 -11.10
N PHE A 498 5.14 -3.76 -11.87
CA PHE A 498 4.64 -5.08 -11.46
C PHE A 498 5.72 -6.15 -11.33
N LYS A 499 6.77 -6.08 -12.16
CA LYS A 499 7.94 -6.95 -12.05
C LYS A 499 8.70 -6.69 -10.75
N HIS A 500 8.85 -5.43 -10.35
CA HIS A 500 9.55 -5.05 -9.12
C HIS A 500 8.74 -5.44 -7.87
N GLU A 501 7.44 -5.21 -7.90
CA GLU A 501 6.54 -5.37 -6.76
C GLU A 501 5.94 -6.79 -6.60
N SER A 502 6.31 -7.72 -7.47
CA SER A 502 5.88 -9.12 -7.31
C SER A 502 6.49 -9.70 -6.02
N CYS A 503 5.64 -10.21 -5.12
CA CYS A 503 6.11 -10.89 -3.90
C CYS A 503 6.90 -12.18 -4.15
N GLY A 504 6.94 -12.67 -5.40
CA GLY A 504 7.72 -13.83 -5.80
C GLY A 504 7.08 -15.19 -5.47
N GLN A 505 5.91 -15.23 -4.83
CA GLN A 505 5.31 -16.46 -4.31
C GLN A 505 4.83 -17.42 -5.42
N CYS A 506 4.04 -16.95 -6.39
CA CYS A 506 3.54 -17.80 -7.47
C CYS A 506 4.35 -17.62 -8.77
N THR A 507 4.65 -18.75 -9.42
CA THR A 507 5.35 -18.79 -10.72
C THR A 507 4.72 -17.90 -11.80
N PRO A 508 3.39 -17.94 -12.06
CA PRO A 508 2.80 -17.13 -13.13
C PRO A 508 3.04 -15.63 -12.93
N CYS A 509 2.91 -15.10 -11.72
CA CYS A 509 3.21 -13.70 -11.46
C CYS A 509 4.72 -13.41 -11.48
N ARG A 510 5.52 -14.14 -10.70
CA ARG A 510 6.97 -13.88 -10.54
C ARG A 510 7.72 -13.94 -11.87
N VAL A 511 7.46 -15.00 -12.65
CA VAL A 511 8.15 -15.23 -13.93
C VAL A 511 7.42 -14.52 -15.06
N GLY A 512 6.09 -14.45 -15.02
CA GLY A 512 5.31 -13.84 -16.08
C GLY A 512 5.49 -12.33 -16.17
N THR A 513 5.49 -11.60 -15.05
CA THR A 513 5.78 -10.15 -15.07
C THR A 513 7.16 -9.86 -15.66
N ALA A 514 8.19 -10.63 -15.29
CA ALA A 514 9.53 -10.49 -15.83
C ALA A 514 9.61 -10.78 -17.34
N LYS A 515 8.92 -11.83 -17.81
CA LYS A 515 8.85 -12.18 -19.24
C LYS A 515 8.08 -11.15 -20.05
N ALA A 516 6.90 -10.75 -19.59
CA ALA A 516 6.06 -9.75 -20.24
C ALA A 516 6.82 -8.42 -20.37
N ALA A 517 7.47 -7.95 -19.29
CA ALA A 517 8.32 -6.77 -19.32
C ALA A 517 9.42 -6.89 -20.40
N ALA A 518 10.14 -8.01 -20.46
CA ALA A 518 11.19 -8.20 -21.47
C ALA A 518 10.66 -8.24 -22.93
N LEU A 519 9.44 -8.75 -23.14
CA LEU A 519 8.81 -8.83 -24.46
C LEU A 519 8.39 -7.44 -24.98
N ILE A 520 7.86 -6.58 -24.10
CA ILE A 520 7.37 -5.25 -24.51
C ILE A 520 8.47 -4.18 -24.66
N GLU A 521 9.67 -4.46 -24.17
CA GLU A 521 10.87 -3.64 -24.46
C GLU A 521 11.41 -3.87 -25.88
N GLN A 522 11.00 -4.95 -26.55
CA GLN A 522 11.41 -5.17 -27.94
C GLN A 522 10.70 -4.18 -28.87
N PRO A 523 11.35 -3.77 -29.99
CA PRO A 523 10.71 -2.91 -30.99
C PRO A 523 9.43 -3.51 -31.57
N LYS A 524 9.38 -4.85 -31.67
CA LYS A 524 8.22 -5.59 -32.14
C LYS A 524 7.77 -6.59 -31.08
N TRP A 525 6.53 -6.47 -30.64
CA TRP A 525 5.96 -7.33 -29.61
C TRP A 525 5.54 -8.69 -30.18
N ASP A 526 5.82 -9.77 -29.44
CA ASP A 526 5.26 -11.10 -29.73
C ASP A 526 3.85 -11.19 -29.13
N LEU A 527 2.85 -10.78 -29.91
CA LEU A 527 1.46 -10.69 -29.45
C LEU A 527 0.87 -12.05 -29.06
N ALA A 528 1.25 -13.13 -29.76
CA ALA A 528 0.74 -14.46 -29.47
C ALA A 528 1.27 -14.96 -28.12
N LEU A 529 2.58 -14.78 -27.88
CA LEU A 529 3.19 -15.16 -26.61
C LEU A 529 2.71 -14.29 -25.45
N LEU A 530 2.52 -12.98 -25.68
CA LEU A 530 1.95 -12.08 -24.68
C LEU A 530 0.53 -12.50 -24.30
N ALA A 531 -0.33 -12.84 -25.27
CA ALA A 531 -1.69 -13.29 -25.00
C ALA A 531 -1.74 -14.61 -24.19
N ASP A 532 -0.88 -15.57 -24.53
CA ASP A 532 -0.74 -16.82 -23.76
C ASP A 532 -0.30 -16.54 -22.33
N LEU A 533 0.71 -15.67 -22.17
CA LEU A 533 1.21 -15.28 -20.86
C LEU A 533 0.17 -14.54 -20.01
N SER A 534 -0.57 -13.60 -20.61
CA SER A 534 -1.68 -12.88 -19.96
C SER A 534 -2.72 -13.85 -19.42
N THR A 535 -3.09 -14.87 -20.20
CA THR A 535 -4.06 -15.90 -19.78
C THR A 535 -3.56 -16.68 -18.57
N VAL A 536 -2.32 -17.19 -18.63
CA VAL A 536 -1.72 -17.94 -17.51
C VAL A 536 -1.61 -17.08 -16.24
N MET A 537 -1.25 -15.81 -16.39
CA MET A 537 -1.16 -14.87 -15.27
C MET A 537 -2.52 -14.61 -14.62
N ARG A 538 -3.57 -14.40 -15.41
CA ARG A 538 -4.95 -14.20 -14.93
C ARG A 538 -5.51 -15.42 -14.21
N ASP A 539 -5.31 -16.62 -14.77
CA ASP A 539 -5.97 -17.83 -14.28
C ASP A 539 -5.25 -18.47 -13.10
N ALA A 540 -3.91 -18.37 -13.03
CA ALA A 540 -3.10 -19.15 -12.09
C ALA A 540 -2.41 -18.31 -11.00
N SER A 541 -2.60 -16.98 -10.96
CA SER A 541 -2.06 -16.14 -9.89
C SER A 541 -2.88 -16.23 -8.60
N ILE A 542 -2.19 -16.26 -7.46
CA ILE A 542 -2.79 -16.38 -6.12
C ILE A 542 -3.61 -15.14 -5.75
N CYS A 543 -3.14 -13.96 -6.15
CA CYS A 543 -3.68 -12.66 -5.74
C CYS A 543 -3.91 -11.72 -6.92
N GLY A 544 -4.57 -10.60 -6.65
CA GLY A 544 -4.97 -9.62 -7.66
C GLY A 544 -3.82 -9.00 -8.44
N LEU A 545 -2.61 -8.87 -7.86
CA LEU A 545 -1.45 -8.30 -8.55
C LEU A 545 -1.12 -9.09 -9.81
N GLY A 546 -0.93 -10.41 -9.69
CA GLY A 546 -0.61 -11.25 -10.84
C GLY A 546 -1.74 -11.33 -11.86
N GLN A 547 -2.99 -11.22 -11.41
CA GLN A 547 -4.18 -11.25 -12.27
C GLN A 547 -4.37 -9.96 -13.07
N ALA A 548 -4.02 -8.81 -12.49
CA ALA A 548 -4.19 -7.49 -13.07
C ALA A 548 -2.96 -7.00 -13.85
N ALA A 549 -1.76 -7.49 -13.52
CA ALA A 549 -0.51 -7.06 -14.16
C ALA A 549 -0.54 -7.08 -15.71
N PRO A 550 -1.22 -8.02 -16.40
CA PRO A 550 -1.31 -7.99 -17.86
C PRO A 550 -2.22 -6.91 -18.45
N ASN A 551 -3.09 -6.26 -17.65
CA ASN A 551 -4.09 -5.32 -18.14
C ASN A 551 -3.53 -4.19 -19.02
N PRO A 552 -2.43 -3.50 -18.65
CA PRO A 552 -1.90 -2.41 -19.46
C PRO A 552 -1.45 -2.87 -20.84
N VAL A 553 -0.78 -4.03 -20.91
CA VAL A 553 -0.30 -4.62 -22.16
C VAL A 553 -1.46 -5.04 -23.05
N ASP A 554 -2.43 -5.77 -22.50
CA ASP A 554 -3.61 -6.23 -23.24
C ASP A 554 -4.42 -5.04 -23.78
N CYS A 555 -4.50 -3.94 -23.03
CA CYS A 555 -5.16 -2.70 -23.46
C CYS A 555 -4.42 -2.02 -24.62
N VAL A 556 -3.09 -1.96 -24.60
CA VAL A 556 -2.29 -1.43 -25.71
C VAL A 556 -2.57 -2.22 -26.99
N VAL A 557 -2.50 -3.55 -26.92
CA VAL A 557 -2.75 -4.42 -28.08
C VAL A 557 -4.16 -4.23 -28.63
N LYS A 558 -5.16 -4.07 -27.74
CA LYS A 558 -6.57 -3.97 -28.13
C LYS A 558 -6.96 -2.59 -28.65
N TYR A 559 -6.50 -1.52 -28.01
CA TYR A 559 -7.02 -0.17 -28.25
C TYR A 559 -6.01 0.78 -28.90
N PHE A 560 -4.72 0.44 -28.88
CA PHE A 560 -3.65 1.26 -29.45
C PHE A 560 -2.77 0.47 -30.44
N PRO A 561 -3.34 -0.35 -31.35
CA PRO A 561 -2.53 -1.17 -32.27
C PRO A 561 -1.68 -0.32 -33.23
N HIS A 562 -2.05 0.95 -33.47
CA HIS A 562 -1.27 1.88 -34.28
C HIS A 562 0.06 2.29 -33.62
N GLU A 563 0.20 2.19 -32.30
CA GLU A 563 1.47 2.44 -31.60
C GLU A 563 2.44 1.25 -31.71
N LEU A 564 1.97 0.08 -32.17
CA LEU A 564 2.76 -1.14 -32.33
C LEU A 564 3.22 -1.39 -33.78
N ALA A 565 2.82 -0.52 -34.71
CA ALA A 565 2.94 -0.71 -36.16
C ALA A 565 4.30 -0.28 -36.73
#